data_AF-A0A7C5JZQ3-F1
#
_entry.id   AF-A0A7C5JZQ3-F1
#
_cell.length_a   1.000
_cell.length_b   1.000
_cell.length_c   1.000
_cell.angle_alpha   90.00
_cell.angle_beta   90.00
_cell.angle_gamma   90.00
#
_symmetry.space_group_name_H-M   'P 1'
#
loop_
_entity.id
_entity.type
_entity.pdbx_description
1 polymer ?
#
loop_
_entity_poly.entity_id
_entity_poly.type
_entity_poly.pdbx_seq_one_letter_code
_entity_poly.pdbx_strand_id
1 'polypeptide(L)'
;MLAKYPFEIPKNRPLSRREIAQALRWAIEAELDAISFYEQLAEHIEDERIKHIFLDVANEEKEHFGEFLAALLEVDGELAKYMKEGFEEIEEETGIKVKL
;
A
#
# COMPACT_ATOMS: atom_id res chain seq x y z
N MET A 1 -8.77 -11.70 3.86
CA MET A 1 -7.99 -12.95 3.60
C MET A 1 -7.53 -12.94 2.16
N LEU A 2 -6.23 -12.73 1.95
CA LEU A 2 -5.61 -12.74 0.64
C LEU A 2 -5.81 -14.12 0.00
N ALA A 3 -6.58 -14.15 -1.10
CA ALA A 3 -6.82 -15.35 -1.89
C ALA A 3 -5.50 -15.91 -2.42
N LYS A 4 -5.50 -17.18 -2.89
CA LYS A 4 -4.35 -17.79 -3.57
C LYS A 4 -3.80 -16.82 -4.63
N TYR A 5 -2.61 -16.29 -4.38
CA TYR A 5 -1.95 -15.39 -5.31
C TYR A 5 -1.82 -16.07 -6.69
N PRO A 6 -2.07 -15.33 -7.79
CA PRO A 6 -2.10 -15.90 -9.15
C PRO A 6 -0.73 -16.39 -9.64
N PHE A 7 0.33 -16.24 -8.84
CA PHE A 7 1.69 -16.61 -9.18
C PHE A 7 2.36 -17.39 -8.03
N GLU A 8 3.04 -18.49 -8.36
CA GLU A 8 3.80 -19.27 -7.41
C GLU A 8 5.19 -18.67 -7.18
N ILE A 9 5.54 -18.40 -5.92
CA ILE A 9 6.88 -17.92 -5.57
C ILE A 9 7.92 -18.99 -5.97
N PRO A 10 8.91 -18.65 -6.80
CA PRO A 10 9.94 -19.61 -7.22
C PRO A 10 10.76 -20.07 -6.01
N LYS A 11 10.89 -21.39 -5.85
CA LYS A 11 11.60 -21.99 -4.70
C LYS A 11 13.12 -22.10 -4.89
N ASN A 12 13.60 -22.08 -6.14
CA ASN A 12 14.98 -22.44 -6.48
C ASN A 12 15.76 -21.31 -7.17
N ARG A 13 15.21 -20.09 -7.20
CA ARG A 13 15.91 -18.92 -7.73
C ARG A 13 15.39 -17.65 -7.04
N PRO A 14 16.19 -16.56 -7.02
CA PRO A 14 15.69 -15.25 -6.64
C PRO A 14 14.55 -14.77 -7.55
N LEU A 15 13.77 -13.83 -7.03
CA LEU A 15 12.74 -13.13 -7.80
C LEU A 15 13.37 -12.29 -8.90
N SER A 16 12.75 -12.32 -10.08
CA SER A 16 13.02 -11.38 -11.16
C SER A 16 12.45 -10.00 -10.82
N ARG A 17 12.91 -8.96 -11.53
CA ARG A 17 12.40 -7.59 -11.35
C ARG A 17 10.87 -7.49 -11.40
N ARG A 18 10.24 -8.23 -12.33
CA ARG A 18 8.78 -8.28 -12.47
C ARG A 18 8.09 -8.94 -11.28
N GLU A 19 8.67 -10.02 -10.74
CA GLU A 19 8.13 -10.70 -9.56
C GLU A 19 8.33 -9.87 -8.29
N ILE A 20 9.43 -9.11 -8.19
CA ILE A 20 9.64 -8.15 -7.10
C ILE A 20 8.57 -7.05 -7.15
N ALA A 21 8.33 -6.45 -8.33
CA ALA A 21 7.26 -5.47 -8.48
C ALA A 21 5.89 -6.05 -8.06
N GLN A 22 5.61 -7.30 -8.42
CA GLN A 22 4.38 -7.96 -8.00
C GLN A 22 4.31 -8.20 -6.48
N ALA A 23 5.41 -8.60 -5.85
CA ALA A 23 5.49 -8.78 -4.40
C ALA A 23 5.25 -7.45 -3.67
N LEU A 24 5.81 -6.35 -4.16
CA LEU A 24 5.59 -5.01 -3.61
C LEU A 24 4.13 -4.57 -3.74
N ARG A 25 3.46 -4.86 -4.87
CA ARG A 25 2.01 -4.61 -4.99
C ARG A 25 1.20 -5.38 -3.95
N TRP A 26 1.55 -6.65 -3.68
CA TRP A 26 0.88 -7.42 -2.64
C TRP A 26 1.17 -6.91 -1.23
N ALA A 27 2.38 -6.41 -0.96
CA ALA A 27 2.69 -5.76 0.31
C ALA A 27 1.83 -4.51 0.50
N ILE A 28 1.74 -3.65 -0.53
CA ILE A 28 0.85 -2.48 -0.54
C ILE A 28 -0.62 -2.86 -0.29
N GLU A 29 -1.12 -3.90 -0.95
CA GLU A 29 -2.48 -4.42 -0.71
C GLU A 29 -2.67 -4.88 0.73
N ALA A 30 -1.68 -5.54 1.32
CA ALA A 30 -1.73 -5.98 2.71
C ALA A 30 -1.75 -4.80 3.69
N GLU A 31 -0.95 -3.76 3.45
CA GLU A 31 -0.95 -2.56 4.30
C GLU A 31 -2.30 -1.81 4.22
N LEU A 32 -2.90 -1.68 3.03
CA LEU A 32 -4.22 -1.05 2.89
C LEU A 32 -5.33 -1.85 3.60
N ASP A 33 -5.28 -3.19 3.55
CA ASP A 33 -6.20 -4.07 4.29
C ASP A 33 -6.00 -3.89 5.80
N ALA A 34 -4.75 -3.84 6.28
CA ALA A 34 -4.41 -3.66 7.68
C ALA A 34 -4.87 -2.29 8.22
N ILE A 35 -4.59 -1.20 7.50
CA ILE A 35 -5.06 0.16 7.83
C ILE A 35 -6.58 0.15 8.01
N SER A 36 -7.30 -0.34 6.99
CA SER A 36 -8.77 -0.36 7.00
C SER A 36 -9.30 -1.23 8.15
N PHE A 37 -8.68 -2.38 8.39
CA PHE A 37 -9.08 -3.32 9.42
C PHE A 37 -8.90 -2.74 10.83
N TYR A 38 -7.74 -2.16 11.13
CA TYR A 38 -7.44 -1.61 12.44
C TYR A 38 -8.28 -0.36 12.75
N GLU A 39 -8.47 0.54 11.77
CA GLU A 39 -9.33 1.72 11.93
C GLU A 39 -10.79 1.32 12.21
N GLN A 40 -11.35 0.38 11.44
CA GLN A 40 -12.72 -0.11 11.66
C GLN A 40 -12.91 -0.78 13.02
N LEU A 41 -11.92 -1.54 13.50
CA LEU A 41 -11.98 -2.11 14.84
C LEU A 41 -11.89 -1.04 15.92
N ALA A 42 -11.02 -0.04 15.74
CA ALA A 42 -10.87 1.07 16.68
C ALA A 42 -12.18 1.84 16.90
N GLU A 43 -13.02 1.99 15.87
CA GLU A 43 -14.35 2.63 15.98
C GLU A 43 -15.30 1.91 16.96
N HIS A 44 -15.08 0.61 17.20
CA HIS A 44 -15.95 -0.24 18.02
C HIS A 44 -15.36 -0.54 19.41
N ILE A 45 -14.21 0.05 19.77
CA ILE A 45 -13.53 -0.16 21.06
C ILE A 45 -13.85 0.99 22.01
N GLU A 46 -14.43 0.70 23.19
CA GLU A 46 -14.73 1.72 24.20
C GLU A 46 -13.51 2.06 25.10
N ASP A 47 -12.61 1.11 25.35
CA ASP A 47 -11.40 1.38 26.14
C ASP A 47 -10.43 2.23 25.31
N GLU A 48 -10.34 3.52 25.63
CA GLU A 48 -9.51 4.49 24.92
C GLU A 48 -8.02 4.09 24.84
N ARG A 49 -7.49 3.35 25.82
CA ARG A 49 -6.09 2.90 25.78
C ARG A 49 -5.90 1.81 24.74
N ILE A 50 -6.88 0.93 24.58
CA ILE A 50 -6.83 -0.14 23.58
C ILE A 50 -7.11 0.45 22.20
N LYS A 51 -8.09 1.36 22.06
CA LYS A 51 -8.35 2.12 20.84
C LYS A 51 -7.08 2.82 20.34
N HIS A 52 -6.35 3.49 21.25
CA HIS A 52 -5.09 4.13 20.92
C HIS A 52 -4.10 3.16 20.26
N ILE A 53 -3.94 1.94 20.79
CA ILE A 53 -3.02 0.95 20.22
C ILE A 53 -3.42 0.61 18.77
N PHE A 54 -4.71 0.37 18.50
CA PHE A 54 -5.17 0.07 17.14
C PHE A 54 -4.92 1.24 16.17
N LEU A 55 -5.19 2.47 16.61
CA LEU A 55 -4.96 3.66 15.79
C LEU A 55 -3.46 3.93 15.55
N ASP A 56 -2.63 3.67 16.55
CA ASP A 56 -1.17 3.83 16.46
C ASP A 56 -0.59 2.84 15.44
N VAL A 57 -0.94 1.55 15.55
CA VAL A 57 -0.56 0.52 14.58
C VAL A 57 -1.08 0.88 13.18
N ALA A 58 -2.34 1.32 13.05
CA ALA A 58 -2.88 1.75 11.76
C ALA A 58 -2.10 2.91 11.13
N ASN A 59 -1.49 3.79 11.93
CA ASN A 59 -0.64 4.85 11.41
C ASN A 59 0.74 4.33 10.99
N GLU A 60 1.32 3.38 11.71
CA GLU A 60 2.56 2.69 11.29
C GLU A 60 2.36 2.00 9.93
N GLU A 61 1.23 1.33 9.71
CA GLU A 61 0.97 0.68 8.40
C GLU A 61 0.81 1.69 7.25
N LYS A 62 0.40 2.94 7.51
CA LYS A 62 0.40 4.02 6.50
C LYS A 62 1.82 4.42 6.12
N GLU A 63 2.75 4.40 7.06
CA GLU A 63 4.17 4.63 6.78
C GLU A 63 4.74 3.46 5.96
N HIS A 64 4.46 2.21 6.35
CA HIS A 64 4.87 1.02 5.58
C HIS A 64 4.31 1.01 4.15
N PHE A 65 3.04 1.44 3.97
CA PHE A 65 2.47 1.64 2.64
C PHE A 65 3.34 2.57 1.79
N GLY A 66 3.79 3.70 2.38
CA GLY A 66 4.68 4.66 1.73
C GLY A 66 6.03 4.05 1.35
N GLU A 67 6.63 3.25 2.25
CA GLU A 67 7.89 2.55 2.00
C GLU A 67 7.79 1.58 0.81
N PHE A 68 6.75 0.74 0.80
CA PHE A 68 6.55 -0.21 -0.29
C PHE A 68 6.17 0.47 -1.61
N LEU A 69 5.39 1.55 -1.56
CA LEU A 69 5.06 2.34 -2.75
C LEU A 69 6.32 2.96 -3.35
N ALA A 70 7.18 3.58 -2.53
CA ALA A 70 8.44 4.15 -3.00
C ALA A 70 9.33 3.08 -3.67
N ALA A 71 9.47 1.91 -3.03
CA ALA A 71 10.22 0.80 -3.61
C ALA A 71 9.59 0.28 -4.92
N LEU A 72 8.26 0.23 -5.02
CA LEU A 72 7.56 -0.21 -6.23
C LEU A 72 7.83 0.73 -7.40
N LEU A 73 7.79 2.05 -7.18
CA LEU A 73 8.03 3.03 -8.23
C LEU A 73 9.47 3.00 -8.75
N GLU A 74 10.45 2.71 -7.89
CA GLU A 74 11.84 2.50 -8.30
C GLU A 74 11.99 1.22 -9.15
N VAL A 75 11.31 0.14 -8.76
CA VAL A 75 11.38 -1.13 -9.48
C VAL A 75 10.60 -1.09 -10.80
N ASP A 76 9.46 -0.40 -10.84
CA ASP A 76 8.52 -0.33 -11.96
C ASP A 76 8.37 1.12 -12.48
N GLY A 77 9.35 1.55 -13.29
CA GLY A 77 9.37 2.91 -13.83
C GLY A 77 8.24 3.23 -14.82
N GLU A 78 7.61 2.23 -15.44
CA GLU A 78 6.43 2.45 -16.28
C GLU A 78 5.23 2.81 -15.41
N LEU A 79 5.01 2.10 -14.31
CA LEU A 79 4.00 2.47 -13.32
C LEU A 79 4.25 3.87 -12.77
N ALA A 80 5.50 4.23 -12.44
CA ALA A 80 5.84 5.56 -11.96
C ALA A 80 5.44 6.67 -12.94
N LYS A 81 5.66 6.44 -14.24
CA LYS A 81 5.22 7.36 -15.30
C LYS A 81 3.69 7.53 -15.30
N TYR A 82 2.95 6.42 -15.33
CA TYR A 82 1.48 6.47 -15.35
C TYR A 82 0.89 7.07 -14.06
N MET A 83 1.51 6.82 -12.90
CA MET A 83 1.09 7.46 -11.65
C MET A 83 1.27 8.97 -11.69
N LYS A 84 2.37 9.47 -12.26
CA LYS A 84 2.57 10.91 -12.46
C LYS A 84 1.50 11.50 -13.38
N GLU A 85 1.22 10.85 -14.51
CA GLU A 85 0.18 11.27 -15.44
C GLU A 85 -1.20 11.31 -14.77
N GLY A 86 -1.55 10.31 -13.97
CA GLY A 86 -2.81 10.30 -13.21
C GLY A 86 -2.94 11.42 -12.17
N PHE A 87 -1.83 11.83 -11.54
CA PHE A 87 -1.82 12.97 -10.62
C PHE A 87 -2.06 14.29 -11.38
N GLU A 88 -1.44 14.44 -12.55
CA GLU A 88 -1.64 15.59 -13.44
C GLU A 88 -3.09 15.64 -13.97
N GLU A 89 -3.65 14.50 -14.37
CA GLU A 89 -5.04 14.38 -14.85
C GLU A 89 -6.06 14.85 -13.80
N ILE A 90 -5.90 14.45 -12.53
CA ILE A 90 -6.80 14.91 -11.45
C ILE A 90 -6.69 16.42 -11.22
N GLU A 91 -5.48 16.99 -11.30
CA GLU A 91 -5.31 18.45 -11.20
C GLU A 91 -6.00 19.17 -12.37
N GLU A 92 -5.88 18.66 -13.59
CA GLU A 92 -6.51 19.23 -14.79
C GLU A 92 -8.04 19.14 -14.76
N GLU A 93 -8.59 18.00 -14.36
CA GLU A 93 -10.04 17.77 -14.37
C GLU A 93 -10.77 18.42 -13.20
N THR A 94 -10.15 18.47 -12.02
CA THR A 94 -10.83 18.84 -10.77
C THR A 94 -10.23 20.08 -10.09
N GLY A 95 -9.02 20.48 -10.45
CA GLY A 95 -8.26 21.53 -9.76
C GLY A 95 -7.64 21.07 -8.43
N ILE A 96 -7.77 19.80 -8.04
CA ILE A 96 -7.18 19.26 -6.81
C ILE A 96 -5.68 19.09 -7.03
N LYS A 97 -4.88 19.86 -6.28
CA LYS A 97 -3.42 19.73 -6.24
C LYS A 97 -3.02 18.75 -5.14
N VAL A 98 -2.55 17.57 -5.52
CA VAL A 98 -2.03 16.58 -4.56
C VAL A 98 -0.64 17.01 -4.07
N LYS A 99 -0.43 16.97 -2.75
CA LYS A 99 0.87 17.18 -2.10
C LYS A 99 1.18 15.97 -1.24
N LEU A 100 2.34 15.36 -1.47
CA LEU A 100 2.92 14.29 -0.67
C LEU A 100 4.12 14.85 0.10
#